data_AF-A0A6C0DVS6-F1
#
_entry.id   AF-A0A6C0DVS6-F1
#
_cell.length_a   1.000
_cell.length_b   1.000
_cell.length_c   1.000
_cell.angle_alpha   90.00
_cell.angle_beta   90.00
_cell.angle_gamma   90.00
#
_symmetry.space_group_name_H-M   'P 1'
#
loop_
_entity.id
_entity.type
_entity.pdbx_description
1 polymer ?
#
loop_
_entity_poly.entity_id
_entity_poly.type
_entity_poly.pdbx_seq_one_letter_code
_entity_poly.pdbx_strand_id
1 'polypeptide(L)'
;MAVTDNKLLFAGIGLLVGGLLSLSASAIGTQCYNENEEYGKSKGSNKSFLLFNLIVAIITVVFAVAAIYYSLKKAPAIADIATSTADIATSTADVATSA
;
A
#
# COMPACT_ATOMS: atom_id res chain seq x y z
N MET A 1 -2.63 -18.79 14.81
CA MET A 1 -1.54 -17.82 15.03
C MET A 1 -1.59 -16.79 13.90
N ALA A 2 -2.37 -15.70 14.08
CA ALA A 2 -2.75 -14.74 13.03
C ALA A 2 -2.22 -13.32 13.31
N VAL A 3 -0.93 -13.21 13.68
CA VAL A 3 -0.27 -11.92 14.01
C VAL A 3 0.59 -11.41 12.82
N THR A 4 0.69 -12.19 11.74
CA THR A 4 1.56 -11.89 10.59
C THR A 4 0.86 -11.05 9.49
N ASP A 5 -0.47 -10.98 9.48
CA ASP A 5 -1.22 -10.42 8.33
C ASP A 5 -1.26 -8.88 8.27
N ASN A 6 -1.18 -8.18 9.41
CA ASN A 6 -1.20 -6.71 9.44
C ASN A 6 0.15 -6.07 9.07
N LYS A 7 1.26 -6.82 9.18
CA LYS A 7 2.61 -6.29 8.87
C LYS A 7 2.75 -5.91 7.40
N LEU A 8 2.20 -6.72 6.49
CA LEU A 8 2.22 -6.45 5.06
C LEU A 8 1.31 -5.27 4.70
N LEU A 9 0.16 -5.13 5.39
CA LEU A 9 -0.75 -4.00 5.20
C LEU A 9 -0.08 -2.68 5.61
N PHE A 10 0.51 -2.63 6.82
CA PHE A 10 1.21 -1.42 7.28
C PHE A 10 2.45 -1.12 6.45
N ALA A 11 3.21 -2.13 6.02
CA ALA A 11 4.32 -1.95 5.08
C ALA A 11 3.84 -1.39 3.73
N GLY A 12 2.73 -1.92 3.20
CA GLY A 12 2.10 -1.43 1.97
C GLY A 12 1.63 0.01 2.08
N ILE A 13 0.97 0.38 3.19
CA ILE A 13 0.55 1.77 3.46
C ILE A 13 1.77 2.70 3.58
N GLY A 14 2.81 2.29 4.31
CA GLY A 14 4.04 3.07 4.43
C GLY A 14 4.74 3.28 3.08
N LEU A 15 4.84 2.22 2.27
CA LEU A 15 5.34 2.29 0.90
C LEU A 15 4.50 3.20 0.01
N LEU A 16 3.17 3.19 0.18
CA LEU A 16 2.27 4.03 -0.60
C LEU A 16 2.49 5.51 -0.29
N VAL A 17 2.53 5.87 0.99
CA VAL A 17 2.78 7.27 1.42
C VAL A 17 4.16 7.74 0.95
N GLY A 18 5.20 6.93 1.17
CA GLY A 18 6.56 7.26 0.72
C GLY A 18 6.67 7.38 -0.80
N GLY A 19 6.03 6.47 -1.54
CA GLY A 19 5.99 6.48 -3.00
C GLY A 19 5.28 7.72 -3.56
N LEU A 20 4.14 8.11 -2.98
CA LEU A 20 3.41 9.32 -3.38
C LEU A 20 4.22 10.60 -3.12
N LEU A 21 4.86 10.71 -1.96
CA LEU A 21 5.73 11.86 -1.65
C LEU A 21 6.90 11.96 -2.62
N SER A 22 7.55 10.83 -2.93
CA SER A 22 8.65 10.78 -3.91
C SER A 22 8.17 11.15 -5.32
N LEU A 23 6.98 10.66 -5.71
CA LEU A 23 6.35 10.97 -7.00
C LEU A 23 6.10 12.48 -7.14
N SER A 24 5.52 13.12 -6.11
CA SER A 24 5.28 14.55 -6.10
C SER A 24 6.57 15.35 -6.19
N ALA A 25 7.59 14.99 -5.42
CA ALA A 25 8.90 15.66 -5.45
C ALA A 25 9.57 15.57 -6.83
N SER A 26 9.54 14.38 -7.45
CA SER A 26 10.08 14.18 -8.80
C SER A 26 9.29 14.94 -9.87
N ALA A 27 7.97 15.02 -9.75
CA ALA A 27 7.13 15.78 -10.68
C ALA A 27 7.44 17.29 -10.63
N ILE A 28 7.53 17.86 -9.42
CA ILE A 28 7.90 19.27 -9.22
C ILE A 28 9.31 19.53 -9.75
N GLY A 29 10.27 18.66 -9.42
CA GLY A 29 11.65 18.79 -9.91
C GLY A 29 11.75 18.74 -11.43
N THR A 30 10.93 17.90 -12.07
CA THR A 30 10.88 17.80 -13.53
C THR A 30 10.27 19.06 -14.17
N GLN A 31 9.21 19.63 -13.57
CA GLN A 31 8.62 20.90 -14.02
C GLN A 31 9.62 22.04 -13.91
N CYS A 32 10.26 22.21 -12.75
CA CYS A 32 11.29 23.24 -12.57
C CYS A 32 12.45 23.11 -13.58
N TYR A 33 12.85 21.88 -13.93
CA TYR A 33 13.88 21.66 -14.95
C TYR A 33 13.41 22.08 -16.34
N ASN A 34 12.14 21.83 -16.67
CA ASN A 34 11.60 22.09 -18.01
C ASN A 34 11.27 23.57 -18.23
N GLU A 35 10.94 24.31 -17.17
CA GLU A 35 10.65 25.75 -17.20
C GLU A 35 11.91 26.64 -17.18
N ASN A 36 13.08 26.09 -16.80
CA ASN A 36 14.34 26.84 -16.71
C ASN A 36 15.38 26.33 -17.71
N GLU A 37 15.38 26.86 -18.94
CA GLU A 37 16.32 26.47 -20.01
C GLU A 37 17.80 26.60 -19.62
N GLU A 38 18.18 27.60 -18.80
CA GLU A 38 19.57 27.76 -18.32
C GLU A 38 20.00 26.64 -17.35
N TYR A 39 19.09 26.21 -16.45
CA TYR A 39 19.33 25.07 -15.57
C TYR A 39 19.52 23.77 -16.37
N GLY A 40 18.76 23.64 -17.46
CA GLY A 40 18.80 22.48 -18.34
C GLY A 40 20.10 22.32 -19.13
N LYS A 41 20.75 23.43 -19.47
CA LYS A 41 22.04 23.44 -20.20
C LYS A 41 23.25 23.25 -19.27
N SER A 42 23.12 23.65 -18.00
CA SER A 42 24.20 23.53 -16.99
C SER A 42 24.32 22.14 -16.37
N LYS A 43 23.19 21.41 -16.17
CA LYS A 43 23.17 20.14 -15.40
C LYS A 43 22.38 19.01 -16.07
N GLY A 44 22.70 18.70 -17.33
CA GLY A 44 22.06 17.63 -18.13
C GLY A 44 21.91 16.27 -17.42
N SER A 45 22.88 15.87 -16.59
CA SER A 45 22.82 14.61 -15.82
C SER A 45 21.66 14.57 -14.80
N ASN A 46 21.25 15.72 -14.28
CA ASN A 46 20.23 15.80 -13.24
C ASN A 46 18.81 15.50 -13.78
N LYS A 47 18.55 15.73 -15.08
CA LYS A 47 17.27 15.36 -15.70
C LYS A 47 17.07 13.86 -15.74
N SER A 48 18.11 13.12 -16.13
CA SER A 48 18.09 11.65 -16.16
C SER A 48 17.88 11.07 -14.77
N PHE A 49 18.46 11.67 -13.74
CA PHE A 49 18.23 11.28 -12.35
C PHE A 49 16.78 11.53 -11.90
N LEU A 50 16.22 12.71 -12.19
CA LEU A 50 14.83 13.04 -11.86
C LEU A 50 13.82 12.09 -12.53
N LEU A 51 14.08 11.76 -13.81
CA LEU A 51 13.25 10.84 -14.58
C LEU A 51 13.38 9.40 -14.05
N PHE A 52 14.59 8.97 -13.70
CA PHE A 52 14.82 7.67 -13.07
C PHE A 52 14.09 7.57 -11.72
N ASN A 53 14.21 8.59 -10.87
CA ASN A 53 13.52 8.64 -9.59
C ASN A 53 12.00 8.65 -9.75
N LEU A 54 11.47 9.33 -10.79
CA LEU A 54 10.05 9.30 -11.12
C LEU A 54 9.56 7.89 -11.49
N ILE A 55 10.32 7.18 -12.34
CA ILE A 55 10.00 5.80 -12.73
C ILE A 55 10.01 4.89 -11.50
N VAL A 56 11.03 4.99 -10.66
CA VAL A 56 11.13 4.20 -9.43
C VAL A 56 9.96 4.49 -8.50
N ALA A 57 9.58 5.76 -8.31
CA ALA A 57 8.45 6.15 -7.48
C ALA A 57 7.12 5.56 -7.99
N ILE A 58 6.89 5.56 -9.31
CA ILE A 58 5.70 4.93 -9.92
C ILE A 58 5.68 3.43 -9.62
N ILE A 59 6.80 2.74 -9.83
CA ILE A 59 6.92 1.31 -9.55
C ILE A 59 6.64 1.04 -8.06
N THR A 60 7.21 1.84 -7.16
CA THR A 60 6.97 1.75 -5.71
C THR A 60 5.49 1.89 -5.37
N VAL A 61 4.78 2.85 -5.96
CA VAL A 61 3.34 3.03 -5.76
C VAL A 61 2.55 1.81 -6.26
N VAL A 62 2.88 1.27 -7.44
CA VAL A 62 2.22 0.06 -7.97
C VAL A 62 2.42 -1.14 -7.04
N PHE A 63 3.65 -1.35 -6.55
CA PHE A 63 3.93 -2.42 -5.58
C PHE A 63 3.19 -2.21 -4.26
N ALA A 64 3.11 -0.97 -3.78
CA ALA A 64 2.38 -0.64 -2.56
C ALA A 64 0.89 -0.97 -2.68
N VAL A 65 0.25 -0.58 -3.79
CA VAL A 65 -1.15 -0.89 -4.09
C VAL A 65 -1.37 -2.40 -4.17
N ALA A 66 -0.47 -3.13 -4.83
CA ALA A 66 -0.54 -4.59 -4.90
C ALA A 66 -0.42 -5.24 -3.51
N ALA A 67 0.54 -4.80 -2.68
CA ALA A 67 0.71 -5.31 -1.33
C ALA A 67 -0.54 -5.08 -0.47
N ILE A 68 -1.13 -3.88 -0.52
CA ILE A 68 -2.38 -3.56 0.17
C ILE A 68 -3.51 -4.45 -0.34
N TYR A 69 -3.68 -4.59 -1.66
CA TYR A 69 -4.71 -5.44 -2.26
C TYR A 69 -4.60 -6.90 -1.79
N TYR A 70 -3.40 -7.49 -1.81
CA TYR A 70 -3.20 -8.87 -1.36
C TYR A 70 -3.41 -9.01 0.16
N SER A 71 -2.99 -8.03 0.95
CA SER A 71 -3.26 -7.99 2.39
C SER A 71 -4.75 -7.97 2.71
N LEU A 72 -5.53 -7.18 1.97
CA LEU A 72 -6.98 -7.09 2.15
C LEU A 72 -7.71 -8.33 1.63
N LYS A 73 -7.27 -8.91 0.51
CA LYS A 73 -7.84 -10.16 -0.03
C LYS A 73 -7.65 -11.34 0.92
N LYS A 74 -6.55 -11.35 1.68
CA LYS A 74 -6.23 -12.41 2.64
C LYS A 74 -6.93 -12.21 3.99
N ALA A 75 -7.51 -11.04 4.27
CA ALA A 75 -8.11 -10.75 5.56
C ALA A 75 -9.34 -11.66 5.80
N PRO A 76 -9.29 -12.59 6.76
CA PRO A 76 -10.36 -13.55 7.03
C PRO A 76 -11.54 -12.94 7.80
N ALA A 77 -11.66 -11.60 7.82
CA ALA A 77 -12.61 -10.90 8.69
C ALA A 77 -14.07 -11.36 8.49
N ILE A 78 -14.44 -11.78 7.28
CA ILE A 78 -15.80 -12.31 7.02
C ILE A 78 -15.92 -13.78 7.43
N ALA A 79 -14.86 -14.57 7.24
CA ALA A 79 -14.84 -15.99 7.62
C ALA A 79 -14.85 -16.17 9.15
N ASP A 80 -14.06 -15.37 9.87
CA ASP A 80 -13.99 -15.41 11.34
C ASP A 80 -15.32 -14.97 11.99
N ILE A 81 -16.03 -14.00 11.38
CA ILE A 81 -17.37 -13.59 11.82
C ILE A 81 -18.40 -14.71 11.56
N ALA A 82 -18.34 -15.36 10.39
CA ALA A 82 -19.24 -16.46 10.05
C ALA A 82 -19.05 -17.66 10.99
N THR A 83 -17.79 -18.03 11.29
CA THR A 83 -17.47 -19.09 12.25
C THR A 83 -17.93 -18.72 13.65
N SER A 84 -17.65 -17.49 14.12
CA SER A 84 -18.11 -17.03 15.44
C SER A 84 -19.64 -17.03 15.55
N THR A 85 -20.36 -16.71 14.48
CA THR A 85 -21.83 -16.76 14.43
C THR A 85 -22.35 -18.20 14.51
N ALA A 86 -21.72 -19.14 13.81
CA ALA A 86 -22.07 -20.57 13.85
C ALA A 86 -21.79 -21.20 15.23
N ASP A 87 -20.68 -20.82 15.86
CA ASP A 87 -20.32 -21.29 17.20
C ASP A 87 -21.30 -20.78 18.26
N ILE A 88 -21.73 -19.51 18.17
CA ILE A 88 -22.77 -18.94 19.04
C ILE A 88 -24.11 -19.66 18.86
N ALA A 89 -24.52 -19.93 17.62
CA ALA A 89 -25.76 -20.64 17.33
C ALA A 89 -25.76 -22.05 17.92
N THR A 90 -24.63 -22.76 17.78
CA THR A 90 -24.45 -24.11 18.34
C THR A 90 -24.48 -24.08 19.87
N SER A 91 -23.73 -23.17 20.49
CA SER A 91 -23.71 -23.04 21.96
C SER A 91 -25.08 -22.67 22.54
N THR A 92 -25.88 -21.87 21.82
CA THR A 92 -27.25 -21.53 22.22
C THR A 92 -28.17 -22.75 22.17
N ALA A 93 -28.04 -23.59 21.13
CA ALA A 93 -28.82 -24.83 21.00
C ALA A 93 -28.46 -25.87 22.08
N ASP A 94 -27.18 -25.99 22.42
CA ASP A 94 -26.71 -26.89 23.48
C ASP A 94 -27.28 -26.47 24.85
N VAL A 95 -27.29 -25.17 25.18
CA VAL A 95 -27.89 -24.67 26.43
C VAL A 95 -29.39 -24.98 26.48
N ALA A 96 -30.11 -24.81 25.36
CA ALA A 96 -31.55 -25.04 25.30
C ALA A 96 -31.95 -26.51 25.46
N THR A 97 -31.07 -27.43 25.10
CA THR A 97 -31.31 -28.88 25.20
C THR A 97 -30.74 -29.51 26.46
N SER A 98 -29.96 -28.74 27.24
CA SER A 98 -29.40 -29.14 28.54
C SER A 98 -30.29 -28.78 29.74
N ALA A 99 -31.44 -28.14 29.50
CA ALA A 99 -32.46 -27.76 30.49
C ALA A 99 -33.66 -28.70 30.42
#